data_AF-A0A945X735-F1
#
_entry.id   AF-A0A945X735-F1
#
_cell.length_a   1.000
_cell.length_b   1.000
_cell.length_c   1.000
_cell.angle_alpha   90.00
_cell.angle_beta   90.00
_cell.angle_gamma   90.00
#
_symmetry.space_group_name_H-M   'P 1'
#
loop_
_entity.id
_entity.type
_entity.pdbx_description
1 polymer ?
#
loop_
_entity_poly.entity_id
_entity_poly.type
_entity_poly.pdbx_seq_one_letter_code
_entity_poly.pdbx_strand_id
1 'polypeptide(L)'
;MLNMLTLFFPPDALVFAAYQEVPSVFPVAMMLIGFLVFVVIAVAWKLTKSAWGADQKQFMQEQARRRNGELEKGSLLRSPTLRFVTSRGTEARVYQADDSGQDERMKTCFETDLSTSVSLRVTPEVRIFGVGTVFGQDVQVGNEEFDRNFVVQGSSEDGVRRLLSSEVQHCLLAVRNEEYSLEIERGTMVLGVGRRLDAAREMDTFIELGLRIMNLMAKV
;
A
#
# COMPACT_ATOMS: atom_id res chain seq x y z
N MET A 1 -6.59 -83.00 36.65
CA MET A 1 -5.12 -82.82 36.53
C MET A 1 -4.79 -82.63 35.06
N LEU A 2 -3.86 -81.71 34.75
CA LEU A 2 -3.46 -81.12 33.45
C LEU A 2 -4.32 -79.93 32.98
N ASN A 3 -3.90 -78.69 33.28
CA ASN A 3 -2.91 -77.82 32.59
C ASN A 3 -3.47 -77.29 31.25
N MET A 4 -4.01 -76.07 31.19
CA MET A 4 -3.34 -74.76 31.26
C MET A 4 -2.28 -74.60 30.15
N LEU A 5 -2.73 -74.16 28.98
CA LEU A 5 -1.91 -73.67 27.87
C LEU A 5 -2.65 -72.54 27.16
N THR A 6 -2.82 -71.43 27.89
CA THR A 6 -3.13 -70.11 27.33
C THR A 6 -1.91 -69.64 26.54
N LEU A 7 -1.94 -69.87 25.22
CA LEU A 7 -1.02 -69.29 24.25
C LEU A 7 -1.24 -67.78 24.18
N PHE A 8 -0.44 -67.04 24.95
CA PHE A 8 -0.23 -65.61 24.82
C PHE A 8 0.44 -65.33 23.48
N PHE A 9 -0.35 -64.95 22.46
CA PHE A 9 0.20 -64.22 21.32
C PHE A 9 0.25 -62.73 21.72
N PRO A 10 1.44 -62.09 21.70
CA PRO A 10 1.51 -60.66 21.95
C PRO A 10 0.72 -59.93 20.85
N PRO A 11 -0.24 -59.04 21.20
CA PRO A 11 -1.05 -58.31 20.22
C PRO A 11 -0.20 -57.44 19.28
N ASP A 12 1.07 -57.23 19.62
CA ASP A 12 2.03 -56.40 18.89
C ASP A 12 2.52 -57.06 17.59
N ALA A 13 2.47 -58.40 17.49
CA ALA A 13 2.99 -59.12 16.32
C ALA A 13 2.05 -59.10 15.10
N LEU A 14 0.73 -59.00 15.32
CA LEU A 14 -0.26 -58.96 14.24
C LEU A 14 -0.35 -57.59 13.56
N VAL A 15 -0.03 -56.51 14.28
CA VAL A 15 -0.03 -55.15 13.72
C VAL A 15 1.16 -54.95 12.77
N PHE A 16 2.32 -55.59 13.03
CA PHE A 16 3.50 -55.50 12.16
C PHE A 16 3.37 -56.32 10.87
N ALA A 17 2.72 -57.48 10.89
CA ALA A 17 2.51 -58.30 9.68
C ALA A 17 1.55 -57.65 8.68
N ALA A 18 0.55 -56.91 9.16
CA ALA A 18 -0.40 -56.17 8.31
C ALA A 18 0.21 -54.93 7.62
N TYR A 19 1.36 -54.43 8.11
CA TYR A 19 2.06 -53.29 7.52
C TYR A 19 3.10 -53.66 6.46
N GLN A 20 3.43 -54.95 6.27
CA GLN A 20 4.46 -55.39 5.33
C GLN A 20 4.01 -55.47 3.86
N GLU A 21 2.71 -55.36 3.59
CA GLU A 21 2.17 -55.34 2.23
C GLU A 21 1.59 -53.97 1.85
N VAL A 22 2.22 -52.87 2.26
CA VAL A 22 1.96 -51.60 1.56
C VAL A 22 2.67 -51.70 0.21
N PRO A 23 1.94 -51.86 -0.91
CA PRO A 23 2.57 -52.07 -2.19
C PRO A 23 3.38 -50.82 -2.54
N SER A 24 4.60 -51.00 -3.05
CA SER A 24 5.58 -49.92 -3.36
C SER A 24 5.04 -48.81 -4.28
N VAL A 25 3.90 -49.03 -4.91
CA VAL A 25 3.14 -48.05 -5.71
C VAL A 25 2.43 -46.98 -4.87
N PHE A 26 2.14 -47.23 -3.59
CA PHE A 26 1.42 -46.29 -2.73
C PHE A 26 2.15 -44.95 -2.53
N PRO A 27 3.45 -44.90 -2.17
CA PRO A 27 4.17 -43.62 -2.04
C PRO A 27 4.29 -42.86 -3.36
N VAL A 28 4.42 -43.57 -4.48
CA VAL A 28 4.49 -42.96 -5.82
C VAL A 28 3.15 -42.33 -6.20
N ALA A 29 2.04 -43.03 -5.96
CA ALA A 29 0.70 -42.50 -6.19
C ALA A 29 0.42 -41.26 -5.33
N MET A 30 0.80 -41.30 -4.04
CA MET A 30 0.67 -40.14 -3.15
C MET A 30 1.51 -38.94 -3.61
N MET A 31 2.73 -39.16 -4.11
CA MET A 31 3.59 -38.10 -4.65
C MET A 31 2.98 -37.47 -5.91
N LEU A 32 2.42 -38.27 -6.81
CA LEU A 32 1.75 -37.78 -8.01
C LEU A 32 0.49 -36.97 -7.68
N ILE A 33 -0.32 -37.44 -6.72
CA ILE A 33 -1.50 -36.70 -6.24
C ILE A 33 -1.07 -35.37 -5.62
N GLY A 34 -0.05 -35.38 -4.75
CA GLY A 34 0.49 -34.17 -4.12
C GLY A 34 1.00 -33.16 -5.15
N PHE A 35 1.73 -33.62 -6.16
CA PHE A 35 2.21 -32.76 -7.25
C PHE A 35 1.06 -32.15 -8.06
N LEU A 36 0.03 -32.95 -8.38
CA LEU A 36 -1.13 -32.47 -9.13
C LEU A 36 -1.91 -31.41 -8.32
N VAL A 37 -2.11 -31.63 -7.02
CA VAL A 37 -2.72 -30.64 -6.11
C VAL A 37 -1.89 -29.36 -6.06
N PHE A 38 -0.56 -29.46 -5.95
CA PHE A 38 0.33 -28.30 -5.97
C PHE A 38 0.21 -27.49 -7.26
N VAL A 39 0.19 -28.15 -8.43
CA VAL A 39 0.01 -27.48 -9.72
C VAL A 39 -1.34 -26.76 -9.79
N VAL A 40 -2.42 -27.40 -9.33
CA VAL A 40 -3.76 -26.78 -9.30
C VAL A 40 -3.76 -25.53 -8.40
N ILE A 41 -3.16 -25.60 -7.21
CA ILE A 41 -3.05 -24.45 -6.30
C ILE A 41 -2.21 -23.33 -6.94
N ALA A 42 -1.07 -23.65 -7.54
CA ALA A 42 -0.21 -22.67 -8.19
C ALA A 42 -0.91 -21.97 -9.38
N VAL A 43 -1.67 -22.73 -10.18
CA VAL A 43 -2.47 -22.17 -11.28
C VAL A 43 -3.62 -21.32 -10.74
N ALA A 44 -4.35 -21.78 -9.73
CA ALA A 44 -5.42 -21.02 -9.10
C ALA A 44 -4.90 -19.69 -8.52
N TRP A 45 -3.77 -19.70 -7.82
CA TRP A 45 -3.08 -18.50 -7.32
C TRP A 45 -2.65 -17.56 -8.45
N LYS A 46 -2.17 -18.09 -9.56
CA LYS A 46 -1.79 -17.27 -10.73
C LYS A 46 -3.00 -16.60 -11.36
N LEU A 47 -4.12 -17.33 -11.48
CA LEU A 47 -5.36 -16.80 -12.07
C LEU A 47 -5.99 -15.71 -11.20
N THR A 48 -6.06 -15.91 -9.87
CA THR A 48 -6.62 -14.91 -8.95
C THR A 48 -5.76 -13.65 -8.89
N LYS A 49 -4.44 -13.78 -8.82
CA LYS A 49 -3.51 -12.62 -8.84
C LYS A 49 -3.59 -11.86 -10.17
N SER A 50 -3.80 -12.55 -11.28
CA SER A 50 -3.93 -11.92 -12.60
C SER A 50 -5.24 -11.14 -12.77
N ALA A 51 -6.35 -11.64 -12.20
CA ALA A 51 -7.63 -10.95 -12.27
C ALA A 51 -7.59 -9.63 -11.48
N TRP A 52 -7.02 -9.64 -10.26
CA TRP A 52 -6.91 -8.44 -9.43
C TRP A 52 -5.99 -7.35 -10.03
N GLY A 53 -4.96 -7.73 -10.79
CA GLY A 53 -4.12 -6.76 -11.51
C GLY A 53 -4.79 -6.17 -12.76
N ALA A 54 -5.75 -6.88 -13.36
CA ALA A 54 -6.42 -6.44 -14.58
C ALA A 54 -7.36 -5.25 -14.32
N ASP A 55 -8.13 -5.31 -13.22
CA ASP A 55 -9.07 -4.26 -12.84
C ASP A 55 -8.34 -2.95 -12.53
N GLN A 56 -7.23 -3.04 -11.80
CA GLN A 56 -6.38 -1.88 -11.51
C GLN A 56 -5.81 -1.25 -12.79
N LYS A 57 -5.33 -2.07 -13.73
CA LYS A 57 -4.78 -1.59 -14.99
C LYS A 57 -5.86 -0.90 -15.84
N GLN A 58 -7.04 -1.52 -15.96
CA GLN A 58 -8.17 -0.91 -16.66
C GLN A 58 -8.56 0.42 -16.02
N PHE A 59 -8.55 0.46 -14.69
CA PHE A 59 -8.86 1.67 -13.96
C PHE A 59 -7.84 2.79 -14.20
N MET A 60 -6.54 2.51 -14.09
CA MET A 60 -5.51 3.52 -14.37
C MET A 60 -5.52 3.96 -15.85
N GLN A 61 -5.85 3.05 -16.77
CA GLN A 61 -6.07 3.40 -18.18
C GLN A 61 -7.25 4.36 -18.37
N GLU A 62 -8.35 4.16 -17.65
CA GLU A 62 -9.49 5.08 -17.70
C GLU A 62 -9.13 6.46 -17.14
N GLN A 63 -8.37 6.52 -16.03
CA GLN A 63 -7.89 7.79 -15.49
C GLN A 63 -6.92 8.50 -16.44
N ALA A 64 -6.04 7.75 -17.12
CA ALA A 64 -5.18 8.28 -18.17
C ALA A 64 -6.03 8.89 -19.29
N ARG A 65 -7.03 8.16 -19.79
CA ARG A 65 -7.93 8.66 -20.83
C ARG A 65 -8.69 9.92 -20.42
N ARG A 66 -9.26 9.95 -19.21
CA ARG A 66 -10.00 11.11 -18.70
C ARG A 66 -9.14 12.37 -18.57
N ARG A 67 -7.84 12.22 -18.33
CA ARG A 67 -6.90 13.32 -18.09
C ARG A 67 -5.96 13.60 -19.27
N ASN A 68 -6.22 13.00 -20.44
CA ASN A 68 -5.31 13.06 -21.60
C ASN A 68 -3.86 12.69 -21.24
N GLY A 69 -3.73 11.72 -20.33
CA GLY A 69 -2.47 11.18 -19.85
C GLY A 69 -2.12 9.84 -20.47
N GLU A 70 -1.02 9.28 -19.99
CA GLU A 70 -0.48 7.99 -20.41
C GLU A 70 -0.27 7.08 -19.20
N LEU A 71 -0.45 5.78 -19.41
CA LEU A 71 -0.12 4.78 -18.40
C LEU A 71 1.25 4.18 -18.73
N GLU A 72 2.26 4.54 -17.95
CA GLU A 72 3.57 3.92 -18.04
C GLU A 72 3.48 2.50 -17.48
N LYS A 73 3.86 1.51 -18.31
CA LYS A 73 3.80 0.11 -17.91
C LYS A 73 4.80 -0.12 -16.78
N GLY A 74 4.29 -0.62 -15.66
CA GLY A 74 5.13 -1.11 -14.56
C GLY A 74 6.09 -2.20 -15.05
N SER A 75 7.20 -2.37 -14.34
CA SER A 75 8.14 -3.47 -14.55
C SER A 75 7.88 -4.59 -13.54
N LEU A 76 8.65 -5.68 -13.59
CA LEU A 76 8.52 -6.80 -12.65
C LEU A 76 8.71 -6.38 -11.17
N LEU A 77 9.31 -5.21 -10.94
CA LEU A 77 9.59 -4.62 -9.62
C LEU A 77 8.97 -3.24 -9.43
N ARG A 78 8.18 -2.72 -10.38
CA ARG A 78 7.58 -1.38 -10.28
C ARG A 78 6.12 -1.43 -10.65
N SER A 79 5.29 -0.83 -9.81
CA SER A 79 3.88 -0.61 -10.10
C SER A 79 3.68 0.26 -11.35
N PRO A 80 2.55 0.10 -12.06
CA PRO A 80 2.19 1.03 -13.14
C PRO A 80 2.07 2.47 -12.62
N THR A 81 2.45 3.43 -13.47
CA THR A 81 2.42 4.86 -13.14
C THR A 81 1.55 5.60 -14.13
N LEU A 82 0.51 6.25 -13.63
CA LEU A 82 -0.30 7.19 -14.41
C LEU A 82 0.44 8.52 -14.53
N ARG A 83 0.67 9.02 -15.75
CA ARG A 83 1.31 10.30 -16.03
C ARG A 83 0.36 11.19 -16.80
N PHE A 84 0.26 12.46 -16.43
CA PHE A 84 -0.53 13.43 -17.19
C PHE A 84 -0.01 14.84 -16.96
N VAL A 85 -0.31 15.74 -17.90
CA VAL A 85 0.06 17.15 -17.79
C VAL A 85 -1.07 17.89 -17.09
N THR A 86 -0.74 18.63 -16.03
CA THR A 86 -1.70 19.45 -15.31
C THR A 86 -2.09 20.68 -16.12
N SER A 87 -3.15 21.39 -15.70
CA SER A 87 -3.53 22.67 -16.32
C SER A 87 -2.45 23.75 -16.28
N ARG A 88 -1.39 23.55 -15.47
CA ARG A 88 -0.24 24.47 -15.35
C ARG A 88 0.94 24.05 -16.22
N GLY A 89 0.82 22.99 -17.01
CA GLY A 89 1.90 22.47 -17.84
C GLY A 89 2.94 21.64 -17.08
N THR A 90 2.73 21.38 -15.79
CA THR A 90 3.59 20.48 -15.00
C THR A 90 3.17 19.03 -15.20
N GLU A 91 4.13 18.10 -15.16
CA GLU A 91 3.81 16.67 -15.15
C GLU A 91 3.39 16.23 -13.75
N ALA A 92 2.22 15.58 -13.65
CA ALA A 92 1.78 14.87 -12.47
C ALA A 92 1.89 13.36 -12.70
N ARG A 93 2.29 12.64 -11.65
CA ARG A 93 2.45 11.19 -11.63
C ARG A 93 1.64 10.60 -10.49
N VAL A 94 0.98 9.49 -10.75
CA VAL A 94 0.24 8.74 -9.74
C VAL A 94 0.68 7.29 -9.78
N TYR A 95 1.22 6.79 -8.68
CA TYR A 95 1.80 5.46 -8.60
C TYR A 95 1.53 4.84 -7.23
N GLN A 96 1.77 3.52 -7.16
CA GLN A 96 1.76 2.80 -5.90
C GLN A 96 3.19 2.40 -5.55
N ALA A 97 3.64 2.76 -4.36
CA ALA A 97 4.96 2.40 -3.85
C ALA A 97 4.80 1.51 -2.63
N ASP A 98 5.71 0.55 -2.49
CA ASP A 98 5.89 -0.14 -1.22
C ASP A 98 6.53 0.84 -0.25
N ASP A 99 6.00 0.95 0.97
CA ASP A 99 6.70 1.69 2.00
C ASP A 99 7.92 0.87 2.43
N SER A 100 9.12 1.40 2.23
CA SER A 100 10.37 0.71 2.60
C SER A 100 10.62 0.68 4.12
N GLY A 101 9.58 0.92 4.93
CA GLY A 101 9.57 0.90 6.38
C GLY A 101 9.19 -0.45 6.98
N GLN A 102 8.98 -0.50 8.30
CA GLN A 102 8.58 -1.72 9.02
C GLN A 102 7.15 -2.18 8.70
N ASP A 103 6.31 -1.32 8.14
CA ASP A 103 4.94 -1.65 7.74
C ASP A 103 4.92 -1.74 6.21
N GLU A 104 5.01 -2.94 5.65
CA GLU A 104 5.07 -3.24 4.20
C GLU A 104 3.74 -2.94 3.48
N ARG A 105 3.13 -1.79 3.75
CA ARG A 105 1.87 -1.39 3.12
C ARG A 105 2.15 -0.65 1.83
N MET A 106 1.49 -1.08 0.77
CA MET A 106 1.44 -0.30 -0.47
C MET A 106 0.72 1.02 -0.21
N LYS A 107 1.42 2.13 -0.46
CA LYS A 107 0.86 3.49 -0.44
C LYS A 107 0.57 3.97 -1.84
N THR A 108 -0.47 4.80 -1.99
CA THR A 108 -0.76 5.48 -3.25
C THR A 108 -0.21 6.90 -3.18
N CYS A 109 0.58 7.29 -4.18
CA CYS A 109 1.30 8.56 -4.22
C CYS A 109 0.86 9.39 -5.44
N PHE A 110 0.67 10.68 -5.22
CA PHE A 110 0.52 11.71 -6.24
C PHE A 110 1.77 12.60 -6.17
N GLU A 111 2.52 12.69 -7.26
CA GLU A 111 3.80 13.40 -7.37
C GLU A 111 3.69 14.47 -8.46
N THR A 112 4.21 15.67 -8.20
CA THR A 112 4.31 16.75 -9.19
C THR A 112 5.44 17.70 -8.84
N ASP A 113 5.99 18.38 -9.83
CA ASP A 113 6.89 19.51 -9.63
C ASP A 113 6.09 20.74 -9.14
N LEU A 114 6.57 21.36 -8.06
CA LEU A 114 6.09 22.62 -7.48
C LEU A 114 7.12 23.74 -7.61
N SER A 115 8.35 23.42 -8.02
CA SER A 115 9.45 24.37 -8.29
C SER A 115 9.76 25.32 -7.12
N THR A 116 9.69 24.79 -5.89
CA THR A 116 10.01 25.53 -4.66
C THR A 116 11.30 25.03 -4.01
N SER A 117 12.03 25.93 -3.33
CA SER A 117 13.21 25.57 -2.54
C SER A 117 12.88 25.18 -1.09
N VAL A 118 11.63 25.35 -0.66
CA VAL A 118 11.20 25.02 0.70
C VAL A 118 11.02 23.51 0.84
N SER A 119 11.60 22.93 1.89
CA SER A 119 11.27 21.57 2.29
C SER A 119 10.15 21.59 3.30
N LEU A 120 9.20 20.67 3.14
CA LEU A 120 8.03 20.55 3.99
C LEU A 120 7.69 19.06 4.13
N ARG A 121 7.41 18.62 5.33
CA ARG A 121 6.79 17.32 5.59
C ARG A 121 5.63 17.52 6.55
N VAL A 122 4.46 17.03 6.15
CA VAL A 122 3.23 17.02 6.93
C VAL A 122 2.81 15.57 7.08
N THR A 123 2.73 15.10 8.31
CA THR A 123 2.30 13.74 8.65
C THR A 123 1.18 13.78 9.67
N PRO A 124 0.25 12.80 9.67
CA PRO A 124 -0.76 12.71 10.71
C PRO A 124 -0.12 12.58 12.10
N GLU A 125 -0.71 13.26 13.09
CA GLU A 125 -0.31 13.11 14.49
C GLU A 125 -0.73 11.73 15.00
N VAL A 126 0.24 10.92 15.42
CA VAL A 126 -0.03 9.60 16.02
C VAL A 126 -0.31 9.79 17.51
N ARG A 127 -1.56 9.56 17.95
CA ARG A 127 -1.90 9.64 19.37
C ARG A 127 -1.77 8.27 20.02
N ILE A 128 -0.75 8.09 20.83
CA ILE A 128 -0.56 6.89 21.64
C ILE A 128 -1.21 7.14 23.02
N PHE A 129 -2.24 6.37 23.37
CA PHE A 129 -3.01 6.50 24.63
C PHE A 129 -3.64 7.89 24.88
N GLY A 130 -4.05 8.61 23.83
CA GLY A 130 -4.69 9.92 23.96
C GLY A 130 -3.74 11.07 24.32
N VAL A 131 -2.45 10.79 24.46
CA VAL A 131 -1.39 11.81 24.55
C VAL A 131 -0.80 11.97 23.16
N GLY A 132 -0.81 13.18 22.62
CA GLY A 132 -0.11 13.49 21.37
C GLY A 132 1.38 13.28 21.54
N THR A 133 2.02 12.54 20.64
CA THR A 133 3.47 12.43 20.60
C THR A 133 4.02 13.64 19.86
N VAL A 134 4.31 14.72 20.59
CA VAL A 134 5.02 15.91 20.08
C VAL A 134 6.50 15.60 19.81
N PHE A 135 6.80 14.46 19.19
CA PHE A 135 8.15 14.13 18.76
C PHE A 135 8.30 14.57 17.30
N GLY A 136 8.89 15.77 17.11
CA GLY A 136 9.34 16.25 15.82
C GLY A 136 8.45 17.29 15.13
N GLN A 137 7.58 18.03 15.84
CA GLN A 137 6.95 19.22 15.27
C GLN A 137 7.95 20.39 15.30
N ASP A 138 8.36 20.86 14.12
CA ASP A 138 9.30 21.97 14.00
C ASP A 138 8.59 23.30 13.74
N VAL A 139 7.39 23.27 13.15
CA VAL A 139 6.64 24.46 12.76
C VAL A 139 5.20 24.38 13.26
N GLN A 140 4.73 25.43 13.94
CA GLN A 140 3.30 25.66 14.18
C GLN A 140 2.77 26.59 13.08
N VAL A 141 1.68 26.19 12.44
CA VAL A 141 1.06 27.01 11.37
C VAL A 141 0.08 28.05 11.91
N GLY A 142 -0.30 27.93 13.19
CA GLY A 142 -1.17 28.88 13.89
C GLY A 142 -2.66 28.56 13.80
N ASN A 143 -3.00 27.36 13.32
CA ASN A 143 -4.37 26.85 13.31
C ASN A 143 -4.45 25.68 14.27
N GLU A 144 -5.08 25.89 15.42
CA GLU A 144 -5.14 24.89 16.48
C GLU A 144 -5.75 23.56 16.04
N GLU A 145 -6.73 23.54 15.13
CA GLU A 145 -7.28 22.28 14.64
C GLU A 145 -6.25 21.55 13.77
N PHE A 146 -5.56 22.27 12.90
CA PHE A 146 -4.52 21.70 12.05
C PHE A 146 -3.34 21.17 12.87
N ASP A 147 -2.79 22.02 13.75
CA ASP A 147 -1.63 21.70 14.60
C ASP A 147 -1.93 20.55 15.59
N ARG A 148 -3.21 20.26 15.90
CA ARG A 148 -3.61 19.08 16.71
C ARG A 148 -3.70 17.77 15.94
N ASN A 149 -3.82 17.82 14.61
CA ASN A 149 -4.04 16.64 13.77
C ASN A 149 -2.83 16.29 12.91
N PHE A 150 -1.90 17.23 12.72
CA PHE A 150 -0.74 17.05 11.85
C PHE A 150 0.55 17.54 12.52
N VAL A 151 1.62 16.77 12.34
CA VAL A 151 2.99 17.20 12.60
C VAL A 151 3.54 17.88 11.36
N VAL A 152 4.09 19.08 11.53
CA VAL A 152 4.70 19.85 10.44
C VAL A 152 6.20 20.03 10.69
N GLN A 153 6.98 19.64 9.70
CA GLN A 153 8.44 19.79 9.64
C GLN A 153 8.81 20.57 8.38
N GLY A 154 9.88 21.36 8.42
CA GLY A 154 10.38 22.01 7.22
C GLY A 154 11.60 22.87 7.43
N SER A 155 12.21 23.33 6.32
CA SER A 155 13.48 24.07 6.36
C SER A 155 13.35 25.53 6.79
N SER A 156 12.16 26.13 6.65
CA SER A 156 11.91 27.54 6.97
C SER A 156 10.47 27.72 7.45
N GLU A 157 10.31 28.23 8.67
CA GLU A 157 8.99 28.48 9.26
C GLU A 157 8.11 29.40 8.37
N ASP A 158 8.66 30.53 7.90
CA ASP A 158 7.95 31.46 7.02
C ASP A 158 7.57 30.81 5.68
N GLY A 159 8.50 30.05 5.08
CA GLY A 159 8.24 29.34 3.81
C GLY A 159 7.15 28.27 3.96
N VAL A 160 7.20 27.52 5.06
CA VAL A 160 6.20 26.49 5.39
C VAL A 160 4.84 27.11 5.62
N ARG A 161 4.73 28.17 6.42
CA ARG A 161 3.46 28.88 6.68
C ARG A 161 2.84 29.46 5.41
N ARG A 162 3.68 29.95 4.50
CA ARG A 162 3.24 30.44 3.19
C ARG A 162 2.67 29.31 2.33
N LEU A 163 3.37 28.16 2.22
CA LEU A 163 2.89 27.00 1.46
C LEU A 163 1.63 26.37 2.08
N LEU A 164 1.57 26.29 3.41
CA LEU A 164 0.42 25.80 4.16
C LEU A 164 -0.59 26.93 4.40
N SER A 165 -1.09 27.53 3.33
CA SER A 165 -2.18 28.51 3.41
C SER A 165 -3.42 27.93 4.10
N SER A 166 -4.33 28.78 4.58
CA SER A 166 -5.56 28.33 5.23
C SER A 166 -6.41 27.40 4.36
N GLU A 167 -6.41 27.60 3.04
CA GLU A 167 -7.11 26.73 2.10
C GLU A 167 -6.44 25.35 1.97
N VAL A 168 -5.10 25.29 1.97
CA VAL A 168 -4.35 24.02 1.98
C VAL A 168 -4.63 23.26 3.27
N GLN A 169 -4.55 23.96 4.41
CA GLN A 169 -4.85 23.39 5.72
C GLN A 169 -6.27 22.80 5.76
N HIS A 170 -7.26 23.50 5.22
CA HIS A 170 -8.63 23.01 5.13
C HIS A 170 -8.76 21.77 4.23
N CYS A 171 -8.02 21.70 3.12
CA CYS A 171 -8.03 20.52 2.26
C CYS A 171 -7.48 19.28 2.98
N LEU A 172 -6.38 19.43 3.71
CA LEU A 172 -5.78 18.35 4.49
C LEU A 172 -6.65 17.94 5.69
N LEU A 173 -7.25 18.90 6.40
CA LEU A 173 -8.17 18.62 7.50
C LEU A 173 -9.42 17.85 7.07
N ALA A 174 -9.91 18.07 5.84
CA ALA A 174 -11.05 17.34 5.28
C ALA A 174 -10.77 15.84 5.10
N VAL A 175 -9.49 15.45 5.05
CA VAL A 175 -9.06 14.06 4.84
C VAL A 175 -8.24 13.48 6.00
N ARG A 176 -8.25 14.14 7.16
CA ARG A 176 -7.44 13.76 8.34
C ARG A 176 -7.60 12.30 8.83
N ASN A 177 -8.70 11.62 8.48
CA ASN A 177 -8.98 10.25 8.91
C ASN A 177 -8.34 9.18 8.01
N GLU A 178 -7.69 9.55 6.92
CA GLU A 178 -7.25 8.64 5.86
C GLU A 178 -5.71 8.51 5.80
N GLU A 179 -4.99 8.81 6.88
CA GLU A 179 -3.52 8.67 6.96
C GLU A 179 -2.75 9.35 5.80
N TYR A 180 -3.21 10.54 5.39
CA TYR A 180 -2.54 11.31 4.35
C TYR A 180 -1.22 11.90 4.83
N SER A 181 -0.18 11.79 4.01
CA SER A 181 1.08 12.49 4.17
C SER A 181 1.32 13.43 2.99
N LEU A 182 1.98 14.55 3.25
CA LEU A 182 2.39 15.50 2.22
C LEU A 182 3.85 15.84 2.45
N GLU A 183 4.66 15.64 1.42
CA GLU A 183 6.09 15.91 1.44
C GLU A 183 6.46 16.81 0.26
N ILE A 184 7.35 17.76 0.51
CA ILE A 184 7.97 18.61 -0.50
C ILE A 184 9.47 18.54 -0.25
N GLU A 185 10.20 17.96 -1.20
CA GLU A 185 11.64 17.90 -1.17
C GLU A 185 12.20 18.25 -2.56
N ARG A 186 13.20 19.13 -2.62
CA ARG A 186 13.86 19.56 -3.87
C ARG A 186 12.86 20.00 -4.95
N GLY A 187 11.82 20.73 -4.55
CA GLY A 187 10.77 21.23 -5.44
C GLY A 187 9.75 20.19 -5.90
N THR A 188 9.88 18.93 -5.53
CA THR A 188 8.90 17.89 -5.84
C THR A 188 7.90 17.75 -4.69
N MET A 189 6.61 17.89 -4.99
CA MET A 189 5.52 17.62 -4.05
C MET A 189 5.06 16.17 -4.21
N VAL A 190 4.99 15.44 -3.11
CA VAL A 190 4.43 14.09 -3.01
C VAL A 190 3.31 14.09 -1.97
N LEU A 191 2.08 13.86 -2.41
CA LEU A 191 0.95 13.56 -1.55
C LEU A 191 0.77 12.05 -1.51
N GLY A 192 0.84 11.44 -0.33
CA GLY A 192 0.68 10.01 -0.11
C GLY A 192 -0.55 9.69 0.73
N VAL A 193 -1.12 8.51 0.54
CA VAL A 193 -2.10 7.90 1.44
C VAL A 193 -1.59 6.54 1.88
N GLY A 194 -1.67 6.25 3.19
CA GLY A 194 -1.14 5.04 3.84
C GLY A 194 -1.77 3.69 3.41
N ARG A 195 -2.54 3.69 2.32
CA ARG A 195 -3.17 2.50 1.76
C ARG A 195 -3.20 2.53 0.23
N ARG A 196 -3.42 1.35 -0.32
CA ARG A 196 -3.69 1.12 -1.73
C ARG A 196 -5.12 1.59 -2.06
N LEU A 197 -5.26 2.43 -3.08
CA LEU A 197 -6.56 2.85 -3.60
C LEU A 197 -6.95 1.94 -4.78
N ASP A 198 -7.89 1.03 -4.54
CA ASP A 198 -8.39 0.08 -5.54
C ASP A 198 -9.73 0.50 -6.15
N ALA A 199 -10.47 1.38 -5.49
CA ALA A 199 -11.74 1.86 -5.98
C ALA A 199 -11.58 3.08 -6.88
N ALA A 200 -12.29 3.06 -8.02
CA ALA A 200 -12.16 4.10 -9.04
C ALA A 200 -12.47 5.50 -8.53
N ARG A 201 -13.51 5.60 -7.70
CA ARG A 201 -13.97 6.85 -7.09
C ARG A 201 -12.98 7.39 -6.06
N GLU A 202 -12.33 6.52 -5.30
CA GLU A 202 -11.36 6.92 -4.28
C GLU A 202 -10.12 7.52 -4.92
N MET A 203 -9.58 6.86 -5.95
CA MET A 203 -8.45 7.41 -6.69
C MET A 203 -8.81 8.71 -7.41
N ASP A 204 -10.00 8.83 -8.01
CA ASP A 204 -10.42 10.10 -8.63
C ASP A 204 -10.42 11.22 -7.58
N THR A 205 -11.00 10.95 -6.40
CA THR A 205 -11.01 11.90 -5.27
C THR A 205 -9.60 12.27 -4.81
N PHE A 206 -8.71 11.28 -4.74
CA PHE A 206 -7.31 11.47 -4.38
C PHE A 206 -6.55 12.34 -5.38
N ILE A 207 -6.73 12.09 -6.68
CA ILE A 207 -6.08 12.87 -7.74
C ILE A 207 -6.59 14.31 -7.73
N GLU A 208 -7.90 14.51 -7.59
CA GLU A 208 -8.49 15.85 -7.49
C GLU A 208 -7.99 16.60 -6.26
N LEU A 209 -7.80 15.91 -5.13
CA LEU A 209 -7.18 16.49 -3.94
C LEU A 209 -5.73 16.92 -4.21
N GLY A 210 -4.91 16.06 -4.81
CA GLY A 210 -3.52 16.37 -5.18
C GLY A 210 -3.42 17.59 -6.10
N LEU A 211 -4.26 17.63 -7.14
CA LEU A 211 -4.33 18.77 -8.06
C LEU A 211 -4.80 20.05 -7.36
N ARG A 212 -5.78 19.96 -6.47
CA ARG A 212 -6.26 21.11 -5.70
C ARG A 212 -5.18 21.67 -4.79
N ILE A 213 -4.48 20.82 -4.03
CA ILE A 213 -3.39 21.22 -3.14
C ILE A 213 -2.26 21.87 -3.94
N MET A 214 -1.83 21.24 -5.03
CA MET A 214 -0.82 21.79 -5.94
C MET A 214 -1.21 23.18 -6.45
N ASN A 215 -2.45 23.35 -6.91
CA ASN A 215 -2.96 24.63 -7.43
C ASN A 215 -3.05 25.72 -6.36
N LEU A 216 -3.28 25.36 -5.09
CA LEU A 216 -3.28 26.31 -3.98
C LEU A 216 -1.87 26.74 -3.61
N MET A 217 -0.96 25.78 -3.46
CA MET A 217 0.44 26.07 -3.08
C MET A 217 1.18 26.89 -4.11
N ALA A 218 0.87 26.72 -5.40
CA ALA A 218 1.60 27.41 -6.44
C ALA A 218 1.13 28.85 -6.71
N LYS A 219 0.17 29.36 -5.92
CA LYS A 219 -0.20 30.79 -5.90
C LYS A 219 0.69 31.63 -4.97
N VAL A 220 1.51 30.95 -4.18
CA VAL A 220 2.36 31.50 -3.12
C VAL A 220 3.74 31.80 -3.68
#